data_AF-A0AAQ3WT58-F1
#
_entry.id   AF-A0AAQ3WT58-F1
#
_cell.length_a   1.000
_cell.length_b   1.000
_cell.length_c   1.000
_cell.angle_alpha   90.00
_cell.angle_beta   90.00
_cell.angle_gamma   90.00
#
_symmetry.space_group_name_H-M   'P 1'
#
loop_
_entity.id
_entity.type
_entity.pdbx_description
1 polymer ?
#
loop_
_entity_poly.entity_id
_entity_poly.type
_entity_poly.pdbx_seq_one_letter_code
_entity_poly.pdbx_strand_id
1 'polypeptide(L)'
;MGKPGFERAHHVAFFDAMATELPGNYDTQEVNHLTLGYFALGGLSLLRELDRVNKDEIARWVLSFQVHPEVHTDVDSGLFYGFCGSRSTQFPLSNVMDPCHNGSHLASTYSALAMLKIVGYDLTNIDSKALLQSMKKLQQPDGSFMPIHIGAETDLRFVYCAAAICSMLDDWTGMDRLKAKEYILNCQSYDGGFGMVPGSESHVGIEFWALIVCLCVSESGGGTFCAVAALHLMGFIQVDLASNLNDSASIDMRMLLEWCLQRQVNDGGFQGRRNKASDTCYAFWVGGVLKIIGAHHLIDSCALREFLLTCQSPYGGFTKFPYDGIPDIYHSYYGLAALSLLEEEGLEPLSVELGILSAAL
;
A
#
# COMPACT_ATOMS: atom_id res chain seq x y z
N MET A 1 -34.36 7.69 12.08
CA MET A 1 -32.99 7.95 12.54
C MET A 1 -32.28 8.68 11.42
N GLY A 2 -31.56 9.76 11.70
CA GLY A 2 -30.85 10.53 10.67
C GLY A 2 -29.75 9.68 10.00
N LYS A 3 -29.37 10.02 8.77
CA LYS A 3 -28.21 9.38 8.13
C LYS A 3 -26.98 9.60 9.03
N PRO A 4 -26.17 8.57 9.35
CA PRO A 4 -24.98 8.73 10.16
C PRO A 4 -24.02 9.71 9.48
N GLY A 5 -23.39 10.58 10.28
CA GLY A 5 -22.35 11.50 9.82
C GLY A 5 -20.96 10.88 9.94
N PHE A 6 -19.96 11.53 9.36
CA PHE A 6 -18.57 11.19 9.57
C PHE A 6 -18.09 11.69 10.94
N GLU A 7 -17.72 10.76 11.83
CA GLU A 7 -17.41 11.04 13.24
C GLU A 7 -15.91 11.32 13.42
N ARG A 8 -15.40 12.39 12.78
CA ARG A 8 -13.97 12.74 12.73
C ARG A 8 -13.27 12.64 14.09
N ALA A 9 -13.87 13.17 15.15
CA ALA A 9 -13.27 13.20 16.49
C ALA A 9 -12.97 11.81 17.04
N HIS A 10 -13.84 10.83 16.79
CA HIS A 10 -13.60 9.44 17.19
C HIS A 10 -12.46 8.82 16.39
N HIS A 11 -12.38 9.09 15.08
CA HIS A 11 -11.26 8.62 14.26
C HIS A 11 -9.92 9.20 14.73
N VAL A 12 -9.87 10.50 15.08
CA VAL A 12 -8.66 11.12 15.64
C VAL A 12 -8.23 10.38 16.91
N ALA A 13 -9.16 10.13 17.84
CA ALA A 13 -8.85 9.40 19.08
C ALA A 13 -8.36 7.97 18.80
N PHE A 14 -8.95 7.28 17.83
CA PHE A 14 -8.54 5.94 17.42
C PHE A 14 -7.10 5.92 16.88
N PHE A 15 -6.77 6.82 15.95
CA PHE A 15 -5.42 6.86 15.36
C PHE A 15 -4.36 7.38 16.33
N ASP A 16 -4.72 8.30 17.23
CA ASP A 16 -3.83 8.79 18.29
C ASP A 16 -3.46 7.67 19.27
N ALA A 17 -4.44 6.84 19.66
CA ALA A 17 -4.20 5.65 20.47
C ALA A 17 -3.30 4.64 19.73
N MET A 18 -3.62 4.32 18.47
CA MET A 18 -2.84 3.38 17.66
C MET A 18 -1.42 3.86 17.35
N ALA A 19 -1.19 5.17 17.29
CA ALA A 19 0.14 5.75 17.11
C ALA A 19 1.02 5.66 18.37
N THR A 20 0.39 5.52 19.55
CA THR A 20 1.08 5.44 20.83
C THR A 20 1.34 3.98 21.26
N GLU A 21 0.30 3.15 21.26
CA GLU A 21 0.38 1.77 21.70
C GLU A 21 -0.61 0.90 20.91
N LEU A 22 -0.10 -0.20 20.33
CA LEU A 22 -0.93 -1.16 19.61
C LEU A 22 -1.54 -2.17 20.60
N PRO A 23 -2.83 -2.52 20.48
CA PRO A 23 -3.43 -3.55 21.32
C PRO A 23 -2.83 -4.94 21.02
N GLY A 24 -2.84 -5.85 22.00
CA GLY A 24 -2.16 -7.16 21.90
C GLY A 24 -2.67 -8.11 20.81
N ASN A 25 -3.80 -7.82 20.16
CA ASN A 25 -4.21 -8.58 18.97
C ASN A 25 -3.28 -8.35 17.76
N TYR A 26 -2.44 -7.31 17.78
CA TYR A 26 -1.41 -7.05 16.77
C TYR A 26 -0.09 -7.79 17.03
N ASP A 27 0.04 -8.61 18.08
CA ASP A 27 1.27 -9.36 18.37
C ASP A 27 1.73 -10.23 17.18
N THR A 28 0.76 -10.82 16.47
CA THR A 28 1.03 -11.62 15.25
C THR A 28 1.55 -10.79 14.06
N GLN A 29 1.42 -9.47 14.14
CA GLN A 29 1.83 -8.48 13.16
C GLN A 29 3.10 -7.73 13.55
N GLU A 30 3.85 -8.19 14.57
CA GLU A 30 5.06 -7.50 15.04
C GLU A 30 6.06 -7.25 13.91
N VAL A 31 6.23 -8.19 12.99
CA VAL A 31 7.10 -8.04 11.80
C VAL A 31 6.65 -6.92 10.84
N ASN A 32 5.40 -6.45 10.94
CA ASN A 32 4.82 -5.36 10.17
C ASN A 32 4.70 -4.05 10.97
N HIS A 33 5.35 -3.93 12.13
CA HIS A 33 5.23 -2.77 13.02
C HIS A 33 5.42 -1.43 12.29
N LEU A 34 6.42 -1.33 11.41
CA LEU A 34 6.63 -0.13 10.60
C LEU A 34 5.44 0.21 9.68
N THR A 35 4.81 -0.80 9.08
CA THR A 35 3.60 -0.63 8.24
C THR A 35 2.38 -0.25 9.07
N LEU A 36 2.24 -0.78 10.29
CA LEU A 36 1.21 -0.35 11.24
C LEU A 36 1.42 1.12 11.65
N GLY A 37 2.66 1.51 11.92
CA GLY A 37 3.04 2.91 12.17
C GLY A 37 2.70 3.82 10.99
N TYR A 38 2.90 3.35 9.76
CA TYR A 38 2.48 4.07 8.54
C TYR A 38 0.97 4.31 8.51
N PHE A 39 0.14 3.30 8.81
CA PHE A 39 -1.31 3.49 8.87
C PHE A 39 -1.75 4.45 9.99
N ALA A 40 -1.11 4.36 11.17
CA ALA A 40 -1.37 5.25 12.29
C ALA A 40 -1.10 6.71 11.91
N LEU A 41 0.12 6.96 11.44
CA LEU A 41 0.59 8.28 11.05
C LEU A 41 -0.17 8.83 9.85
N GLY A 42 -0.40 8.00 8.83
CA GLY A 42 -1.17 8.34 7.64
C GLY A 42 -2.61 8.72 7.98
N GLY A 43 -3.26 8.01 8.91
CA GLY A 43 -4.59 8.35 9.41
C GLY A 43 -4.64 9.72 10.08
N LEU A 44 -3.71 10.00 11.00
CA LEU A 44 -3.59 11.34 11.63
C LEU A 44 -3.32 12.43 10.59
N SER A 45 -2.50 12.12 9.58
CA SER A 45 -2.17 13.01 8.48
C SER A 45 -3.41 13.37 7.65
N LEU A 46 -4.19 12.35 7.22
CA LEU A 46 -5.46 12.53 6.51
C LEU A 46 -6.48 13.33 7.31
N LEU A 47 -6.47 13.17 8.64
CA LEU A 47 -7.36 13.88 9.54
C LEU A 47 -6.90 15.31 9.86
N ARG A 48 -5.76 15.80 9.37
CA ARG A 48 -5.18 17.12 9.74
C ARG A 48 -4.74 17.24 11.20
N GLU A 49 -4.23 16.15 11.79
CA GLU A 49 -3.85 16.09 13.21
C GLU A 49 -2.40 15.57 13.38
N LEU A 50 -1.56 15.79 12.37
CA LEU A 50 -0.15 15.37 12.39
C LEU A 50 0.70 16.16 13.42
N ASP A 51 0.21 17.29 13.91
CA ASP A 51 0.80 18.09 14.98
C ASP A 51 0.76 17.40 16.35
N ARG A 52 -0.05 16.35 16.52
CA ARG A 52 -0.10 15.54 17.75
C ARG A 52 1.15 14.71 17.99
N VAL A 53 1.89 14.39 16.93
CA VAL A 53 3.09 13.56 17.00
C VAL A 53 4.36 14.38 16.88
N ASN A 54 5.42 13.95 17.56
CA ASN A 54 6.74 14.56 17.40
C ASN A 54 7.40 14.05 16.11
N LYS A 55 7.32 14.85 15.05
CA LYS A 55 7.85 14.53 13.71
C LYS A 55 9.33 14.13 13.71
N ASP A 56 10.16 14.80 14.51
CA ASP A 56 11.60 14.50 14.61
C ASP A 56 11.87 13.18 15.34
N GLU A 57 11.03 12.84 16.31
CA GLU A 57 11.10 11.55 17.01
C GLU A 57 10.65 10.41 16.10
N ILE A 58 9.56 10.60 15.36
CA ILE A 58 9.10 9.62 14.35
C ILE A 58 10.15 9.42 13.27
N ALA A 59 10.75 10.49 12.74
CA ALA A 59 11.81 10.36 11.74
C ALA A 59 13.01 9.56 12.27
N ARG A 60 13.48 9.87 13.50
CA ARG A 60 14.56 9.10 14.14
C ARG A 60 14.17 7.65 14.41
N TRP A 61 12.92 7.40 14.80
CA TRP A 61 12.41 6.05 15.00
C TRP A 61 12.41 5.25 13.69
N VAL A 62 11.86 5.81 12.60
CA VAL A 62 11.84 5.17 11.27
C VAL A 62 13.27 4.91 10.77
N LEU A 63 14.17 5.89 10.87
CA LEU A 63 15.56 5.74 10.45
C LEU A 63 16.31 4.67 11.27
N SER A 64 15.89 4.37 12.50
CA SER A 64 16.48 3.28 13.29
C SER A 64 16.21 1.87 12.72
N PHE A 65 15.29 1.75 11.76
CA PHE A 65 15.03 0.51 11.02
C PHE A 65 15.83 0.40 9.72
N GLN A 66 16.54 1.45 9.31
CA GLN A 66 17.33 1.42 8.09
C GLN A 66 18.52 0.48 8.25
N VAL A 67 18.71 -0.38 7.26
CA VAL A 67 19.87 -1.25 7.19
C VAL A 67 20.94 -0.61 6.32
N HIS A 68 22.15 -0.53 6.87
CA HIS A 68 23.31 0.00 6.17
C HIS A 68 24.30 -1.11 5.80
N PRO A 69 25.04 -0.98 4.68
CA PRO A 69 26.16 -1.87 4.39
C PRO A 69 27.25 -1.72 5.45
N GLU A 70 27.87 -2.82 5.86
CA GLU A 70 29.04 -2.77 6.74
C GLU A 70 30.26 -2.26 5.95
N VAL A 71 31.18 -1.58 6.64
CA VAL A 71 32.40 -0.94 6.07
C VAL A 71 33.30 -1.94 5.31
N HIS A 72 33.09 -3.25 5.51
CA HIS A 72 33.86 -4.34 4.90
C HIS A 72 33.02 -5.40 4.17
N THR A 73 31.71 -5.21 4.04
CA THR A 73 30.89 -6.11 3.20
C THR A 73 31.06 -5.75 1.74
N ASP A 74 31.45 -6.74 0.95
CA ASP A 74 31.54 -6.64 -0.50
C ASP A 74 30.20 -6.14 -1.06
N VAL A 75 30.24 -5.23 -2.04
CA VAL A 75 29.02 -4.70 -2.72
C VAL A 75 28.25 -5.84 -3.43
N ASP A 76 28.88 -7.02 -3.50
CA ASP A 76 28.34 -8.27 -4.02
C ASP A 76 27.80 -9.26 -2.98
N SER A 77 27.61 -8.85 -1.71
CA SER A 77 27.00 -9.71 -0.68
C SER A 77 25.57 -10.21 -1.03
N GLY A 78 24.92 -9.60 -2.03
CA GLY A 78 23.57 -9.94 -2.47
C GLY A 78 22.46 -9.47 -1.51
N LEU A 79 22.82 -8.82 -0.40
CA LEU A 79 21.88 -8.32 0.61
C LEU A 79 21.07 -7.13 0.09
N PHE A 80 19.83 -6.99 0.57
CA PHE A 80 18.99 -5.83 0.33
C PHE A 80 19.13 -4.79 1.45
N TYR A 81 19.52 -3.55 1.15
CA TYR A 81 19.75 -2.48 2.15
C TYR A 81 18.57 -1.51 2.20
N GLY A 82 17.44 -2.01 2.71
CA GLY A 82 16.21 -1.23 2.87
C GLY A 82 15.91 -0.92 4.33
N PHE A 83 14.64 -1.08 4.71
CA PHE A 83 14.20 -0.98 6.10
C PHE A 83 13.68 -2.33 6.59
N CYS A 84 13.95 -2.62 7.86
CA CYS A 84 13.34 -3.72 8.58
C CYS A 84 11.91 -3.39 9.00
N GLY A 85 11.02 -4.39 9.04
CA GLY A 85 9.64 -4.18 9.48
C GLY A 85 9.48 -4.05 11.00
N SER A 86 10.41 -4.61 11.78
CA SER A 86 10.46 -4.50 13.25
C SER A 86 11.86 -4.72 13.82
N ARG A 87 12.09 -4.29 15.06
CA ARG A 87 13.34 -4.55 15.81
C ARG A 87 13.53 -6.02 16.12
N SER A 88 12.45 -6.80 16.21
CA SER A 88 12.54 -8.26 16.36
C SER A 88 13.30 -8.91 15.20
N THR A 89 13.23 -8.33 14.00
CA THR A 89 13.94 -8.80 12.81
C THR A 89 15.42 -8.37 12.76
N GLN A 90 15.85 -7.46 13.64
CA GLN A 90 17.24 -6.98 13.74
C GLN A 90 18.12 -7.87 14.64
N PHE A 91 17.52 -8.76 15.45
CA PHE A 91 18.26 -9.65 16.35
C PHE A 91 18.20 -11.10 15.86
N PRO A 92 19.27 -11.64 15.23
CA PRO A 92 19.33 -13.07 14.95
C PRO A 92 19.39 -13.85 16.27
N LEU A 93 18.62 -14.95 16.36
CA LEU A 93 18.72 -15.89 17.48
C LEU A 93 20.15 -16.43 17.57
N SER A 94 20.73 -16.43 18.78
CA SER A 94 22.12 -16.87 19.06
C SER A 94 22.47 -18.29 18.62
N ASN A 95 21.49 -19.08 18.18
CA ASN A 95 21.63 -20.47 17.78
C ASN A 95 21.57 -20.69 16.25
N VAL A 96 21.45 -19.63 15.43
CA VAL A 96 21.45 -19.74 13.97
C VAL A 96 22.86 -19.48 13.45
N MET A 97 23.52 -20.53 12.98
CA MET A 97 24.91 -20.54 12.46
C MET A 97 25.10 -19.72 11.18
N ASP A 98 24.05 -19.17 10.60
CA ASP A 98 24.11 -18.38 9.37
C ASP A 98 23.22 -17.12 9.49
N PRO A 99 23.76 -15.97 9.94
CA PRO A 99 23.03 -14.71 10.00
C PRO A 99 23.00 -14.08 8.60
N CYS A 100 22.50 -14.82 7.60
CA CYS A 100 22.51 -14.38 6.20
C CYS A 100 21.37 -13.40 5.86
N HIS A 101 20.64 -12.89 6.86
CA HIS A 101 19.65 -11.82 6.69
C HIS A 101 19.89 -10.62 7.57
N ASN A 102 19.81 -9.47 6.93
CA ASN A 102 19.73 -8.18 7.59
C ASN A 102 18.29 -7.73 7.90
N GLY A 103 17.27 -8.56 7.60
CA GLY A 103 15.87 -8.30 7.92
C GLY A 103 15.16 -7.25 7.05
N SER A 104 15.84 -6.70 6.02
CA SER A 104 15.23 -5.71 5.12
C SER A 104 14.12 -6.31 4.27
N HIS A 105 13.05 -5.54 4.07
CA HIS A 105 11.88 -5.97 3.28
C HIS A 105 11.34 -4.82 2.42
N LEU A 106 10.93 -5.12 1.17
CA LEU A 106 10.44 -4.09 0.23
C LEU A 106 9.21 -3.33 0.77
N ALA A 107 8.21 -4.04 1.31
CA ALA A 107 7.03 -3.39 1.88
C ALA A 107 7.37 -2.46 3.05
N SER A 108 8.29 -2.86 3.94
CA SER A 108 8.75 -2.01 5.04
C SER A 108 9.53 -0.81 4.53
N THR A 109 10.34 -0.99 3.48
CA THR A 109 11.07 0.12 2.83
C THR A 109 10.11 1.15 2.24
N TYR A 110 9.03 0.71 1.59
CA TYR A 110 7.94 1.57 1.15
C TYR A 110 7.31 2.33 2.33
N SER A 111 6.90 1.63 3.39
CA SER A 111 6.28 2.23 4.57
C SER A 111 7.20 3.26 5.24
N ALA A 112 8.50 2.97 5.37
CA ALA A 112 9.48 3.90 5.93
C ALA A 112 9.54 5.21 5.13
N LEU A 113 9.74 5.12 3.82
CA LEU A 113 9.86 6.31 2.97
C LEU A 113 8.55 7.12 2.96
N ALA A 114 7.41 6.44 2.93
CA ALA A 114 6.10 7.07 3.04
C ALA A 114 5.94 7.83 4.38
N MET A 115 6.32 7.22 5.51
CA MET A 115 6.30 7.88 6.82
C MET A 115 7.23 9.09 6.86
N LEU A 116 8.46 8.96 6.34
CA LEU A 116 9.44 10.05 6.28
C LEU A 116 8.90 11.23 5.45
N LYS A 117 8.28 10.95 4.30
CA LYS A 117 7.59 11.97 3.49
C LYS A 117 6.43 12.62 4.25
N ILE A 118 5.58 11.83 4.92
CA ILE A 118 4.46 12.35 5.71
C ILE A 118 4.93 13.33 6.80
N VAL A 119 6.01 13.00 7.53
CA VAL A 119 6.54 13.91 8.56
C VAL A 119 7.36 15.08 8.00
N GLY A 120 7.56 15.15 6.68
CA GLY A 120 8.34 16.21 6.02
C GLY A 120 9.85 16.06 6.17
N TYR A 121 10.35 14.83 6.36
CA TYR A 121 11.78 14.54 6.39
C TYR A 121 12.37 14.60 4.98
N ASP A 122 13.53 15.24 4.84
CA ASP A 122 14.26 15.32 3.58
C ASP A 122 14.95 13.98 3.25
N LEU A 123 14.42 13.28 2.25
CA LEU A 123 14.92 11.98 1.80
C LEU A 123 16.34 12.04 1.20
N THR A 124 16.88 13.21 0.84
CA THR A 124 18.26 13.33 0.34
C THR A 124 19.31 12.94 1.39
N ASN A 125 18.92 12.91 2.67
CA ASN A 125 19.77 12.48 3.78
C ASN A 125 19.87 10.95 3.92
N ILE A 126 19.14 10.19 3.10
CA ILE A 126 19.17 8.73 3.08
C ILE A 126 20.17 8.29 2.01
N ASP A 127 20.94 7.23 2.28
CA ASP A 127 21.74 6.56 1.25
C ASP A 127 20.83 5.80 0.26
N SER A 128 20.22 6.55 -0.66
CA SER A 128 19.36 6.02 -1.72
C SER A 128 20.13 5.13 -2.69
N LYS A 129 21.44 5.34 -2.84
CA LYS A 129 22.26 4.59 -3.78
C LYS A 129 22.40 3.14 -3.37
N ALA A 130 22.78 2.86 -2.12
CA ALA A 130 22.87 1.49 -1.61
C ALA A 130 21.51 0.78 -1.65
N LEU A 131 20.44 1.50 -1.30
CA LEU A 131 19.07 0.99 -1.33
C LEU A 131 18.65 0.60 -2.75
N LEU A 132 18.80 1.48 -3.74
CA LEU A 132 18.37 1.23 -5.12
C LEU A 132 19.24 0.18 -5.82
N GLN A 133 20.56 0.20 -5.60
CA GLN A 133 21.47 -0.80 -6.18
C GLN A 133 21.18 -2.20 -5.66
N SER A 134 20.87 -2.33 -4.37
CA SER A 134 20.51 -3.62 -3.78
C SER A 134 19.08 -4.05 -4.13
N MET A 135 18.12 -3.12 -4.18
CA MET A 135 16.76 -3.38 -4.66
C MET A 135 16.74 -3.91 -6.09
N LYS A 136 17.61 -3.40 -6.97
CA LYS A 136 17.72 -3.88 -8.35
C LYS A 136 18.02 -5.38 -8.44
N LYS A 137 18.75 -5.92 -7.46
CA LYS A 137 19.08 -7.35 -7.40
C LYS A 137 17.88 -8.22 -7.02
N LEU A 138 16.81 -7.62 -6.47
CA LEU A 138 15.55 -8.32 -6.17
C LEU A 138 14.66 -8.52 -7.38
N GLN A 139 14.92 -7.79 -8.48
CA GLN A 139 14.16 -7.95 -9.71
C GLN A 139 14.51 -9.27 -10.39
N GLN A 140 13.48 -10.05 -10.68
CA GLN A 140 13.60 -11.34 -11.33
C GLN A 140 13.71 -11.22 -12.85
N PRO A 141 14.19 -12.27 -13.55
CA PRO A 141 14.32 -12.24 -15.01
C PRO A 141 13.02 -11.96 -15.76
N ASP A 142 11.87 -12.34 -15.19
CA ASP A 142 10.53 -12.13 -15.75
C ASP A 142 9.97 -10.73 -15.48
N GLY A 143 10.67 -9.89 -14.70
CA GLY A 143 10.28 -8.53 -14.34
C GLY A 143 9.59 -8.39 -12.98
N SER A 144 9.25 -9.49 -12.32
CA SER A 144 8.71 -9.50 -10.95
C SER A 144 9.76 -9.09 -9.92
N PHE A 145 9.33 -8.85 -8.67
CA PHE A 145 10.22 -8.51 -7.56
C PHE A 145 10.05 -9.49 -6.41
N MET A 146 11.18 -9.87 -5.81
CA MET A 146 11.19 -10.54 -4.52
C MET A 146 11.20 -9.50 -3.38
N PRO A 147 10.53 -9.74 -2.25
CA PRO A 147 10.52 -8.80 -1.12
C PRO A 147 11.82 -8.75 -0.33
N ILE A 148 12.57 -9.85 -0.33
CA ILE A 148 13.80 -10.10 0.44
C ILE A 148 14.81 -10.84 -0.44
N HIS A 149 16.10 -10.77 -0.11
CA HIS A 149 17.17 -11.29 -0.99
C HIS A 149 17.30 -12.82 -1.04
N ILE A 150 16.75 -13.58 -0.08
CA ILE A 150 16.94 -15.06 -0.04
C ILE A 150 15.95 -15.91 -0.82
N GLY A 151 14.88 -15.31 -1.32
CA GLY A 151 13.76 -16.05 -1.87
C GLY A 151 12.52 -15.90 -1.01
N ALA A 152 11.46 -15.43 -1.64
CA ALA A 152 10.10 -15.37 -1.13
C ALA A 152 9.16 -15.33 -2.35
N GLU A 153 7.87 -15.10 -2.11
CA GLU A 153 6.91 -14.96 -3.19
C GLU A 153 7.22 -13.76 -4.10
N THR A 154 6.82 -13.86 -5.36
CA THR A 154 7.02 -12.83 -6.38
C THR A 154 5.66 -12.48 -6.96
N ASP A 155 5.21 -11.25 -6.73
CA ASP A 155 3.92 -10.78 -7.22
C ASP A 155 3.87 -9.25 -7.38
N LEU A 156 2.74 -8.76 -7.87
CA LEU A 156 2.52 -7.34 -8.16
C LEU A 156 2.69 -6.40 -6.97
N ARG A 157 2.56 -6.86 -5.71
CA ARG A 157 2.74 -5.99 -4.53
C ARG A 157 4.15 -5.44 -4.49
N PHE A 158 5.14 -6.28 -4.79
CA PHE A 158 6.54 -5.90 -4.74
C PHE A 158 6.98 -5.10 -5.96
N VAL A 159 6.33 -5.32 -7.11
CA VAL A 159 6.50 -4.45 -8.28
C VAL A 159 6.01 -3.03 -7.95
N TYR A 160 4.83 -2.91 -7.32
CA TYR A 160 4.31 -1.64 -6.83
C TYR A 160 5.24 -1.00 -5.79
N CYS A 161 5.67 -1.75 -4.77
CA CYS A 161 6.58 -1.21 -3.75
C CYS A 161 7.88 -0.68 -4.37
N ALA A 162 8.49 -1.43 -5.30
CA ALA A 162 9.70 -0.99 -6.00
C ALA A 162 9.48 0.28 -6.83
N ALA A 163 8.36 0.37 -7.56
CA ALA A 163 7.99 1.55 -8.33
C ALA A 163 7.72 2.77 -7.43
N ALA A 164 7.01 2.59 -6.31
CA ALA A 164 6.73 3.64 -5.34
C ALA A 164 8.01 4.15 -4.66
N ILE A 165 8.93 3.24 -4.30
CA ILE A 165 10.26 3.60 -3.75
C ILE A 165 11.05 4.43 -4.77
N CYS A 166 11.15 3.99 -6.02
CA CYS A 166 11.84 4.74 -7.07
C CYS A 166 11.21 6.13 -7.28
N SER A 167 9.88 6.21 -7.27
CA SER A 167 9.15 7.46 -7.43
C SER A 167 9.35 8.42 -6.26
N MET A 168 9.34 7.94 -5.01
CA MET A 168 9.55 8.79 -3.83
C MET A 168 10.98 9.34 -3.74
N LEU A 169 11.96 8.57 -4.22
CA LEU A 169 13.38 8.95 -4.26
C LEU A 169 13.77 9.73 -5.53
N ASP A 170 12.85 9.87 -6.49
CA ASP A 170 13.09 10.44 -7.82
C ASP A 170 14.28 9.80 -8.57
N ASP A 171 14.47 8.48 -8.39
CA ASP A 171 15.56 7.71 -9.00
C ASP A 171 15.08 6.31 -9.41
N TRP A 172 15.03 6.08 -10.72
CA TRP A 172 14.57 4.85 -11.35
C TRP A 172 15.70 3.86 -11.67
N THR A 173 16.93 4.10 -11.21
CA THR A 173 18.07 3.20 -11.46
C THR A 173 17.93 1.84 -10.77
N GLY A 174 17.08 1.77 -9.74
CA GLY A 174 16.79 0.59 -8.93
C GLY A 174 15.89 -0.47 -9.57
N MET A 175 15.35 -0.24 -10.77
CA MET A 175 14.55 -1.24 -11.49
C MET A 175 14.64 -1.13 -13.01
N ASP A 176 14.46 -2.26 -13.70
CA ASP A 176 14.16 -2.31 -15.12
C ASP A 176 12.65 -2.13 -15.33
N ARG A 177 12.25 -0.90 -15.71
CA ARG A 177 10.85 -0.51 -15.92
C ARG A 177 10.19 -1.26 -17.07
N LEU A 178 10.93 -1.63 -18.11
CA LEU A 178 10.35 -2.30 -19.28
C LEU A 178 10.00 -3.75 -18.94
N LYS A 179 10.89 -4.45 -18.24
CA LYS A 179 10.58 -5.81 -17.76
C LYS A 179 9.45 -5.81 -16.74
N ALA A 180 9.46 -4.87 -15.80
CA ALA A 180 8.36 -4.73 -14.83
C ALA A 180 7.02 -4.47 -15.54
N LYS A 181 7.00 -3.62 -16.58
CA LYS A 181 5.83 -3.42 -17.43
C LYS A 181 5.39 -4.75 -18.07
N GLU A 182 6.28 -5.48 -18.72
CA GLU A 182 5.97 -6.77 -19.36
C GLU A 182 5.38 -7.78 -18.37
N TYR A 183 5.93 -7.87 -17.16
CA TYR A 183 5.38 -8.70 -16.09
C TYR A 183 3.94 -8.30 -15.75
N ILE A 184 3.69 -6.99 -15.54
CA ILE A 184 2.35 -6.48 -15.22
C ILE A 184 1.36 -6.80 -16.35
N LEU A 185 1.74 -6.64 -17.62
CA LEU A 185 0.88 -6.98 -18.76
C LEU A 185 0.47 -8.46 -18.73
N ASN A 186 1.39 -9.35 -18.39
CA ASN A 186 1.12 -10.79 -18.28
C ASN A 186 0.22 -11.15 -17.09
N CYS A 187 0.03 -10.24 -16.12
CA CYS A 187 -0.87 -10.42 -15.00
C CYS A 187 -2.32 -10.02 -15.30
N GLN A 188 -2.61 -9.35 -16.42
CA GLN A 188 -3.99 -9.04 -16.81
C GLN A 188 -4.73 -10.33 -17.18
N SER A 189 -5.82 -10.63 -16.49
CA SER A 189 -6.61 -11.83 -16.73
C SER A 189 -7.68 -11.61 -17.79
N TYR A 190 -8.35 -12.70 -18.17
CA TYR A 190 -9.41 -12.73 -19.20
C TYR A 190 -10.66 -11.91 -18.84
N ASP A 191 -10.83 -11.51 -17.58
CA ASP A 191 -11.96 -10.71 -17.12
C ASP A 191 -11.65 -9.22 -17.05
N GLY A 192 -10.42 -8.81 -17.36
CA GLY A 192 -9.96 -7.41 -17.44
C GLY A 192 -9.19 -6.91 -16.22
N GLY A 193 -9.38 -7.53 -15.06
CA GLY A 193 -8.60 -7.23 -13.86
C GLY A 193 -7.19 -7.84 -13.91
N PHE A 194 -6.41 -7.61 -12.87
CA PHE A 194 -5.09 -8.21 -12.72
C PHE A 194 -5.06 -9.20 -11.56
N GLY A 195 -4.48 -10.36 -11.81
CA GLY A 195 -4.11 -11.32 -10.78
C GLY A 195 -2.74 -10.97 -10.17
N MET A 196 -2.44 -11.54 -9.02
CA MET A 196 -1.18 -11.30 -8.30
C MET A 196 0.05 -11.76 -9.09
N VAL A 197 -0.10 -12.86 -9.82
CA VAL A 197 0.90 -13.46 -10.71
C VAL A 197 0.25 -13.80 -12.06
N PRO A 198 1.03 -13.98 -13.13
CA PRO A 198 0.50 -14.35 -14.43
C PRO A 198 -0.38 -15.61 -14.37
N GLY A 199 -1.58 -15.53 -14.95
CA GLY A 199 -2.55 -16.63 -14.97
C GLY A 199 -3.37 -16.85 -13.69
N SER A 200 -3.17 -16.04 -12.64
CA SER A 200 -4.00 -16.10 -11.43
C SER A 200 -5.35 -15.36 -11.60
N GLU A 201 -6.30 -15.66 -10.70
CA GLU A 201 -7.61 -14.97 -10.67
C GLU A 201 -7.40 -13.47 -10.44
N SER A 202 -8.08 -12.64 -11.24
CA SER A 202 -8.10 -11.19 -11.02
C SER A 202 -8.67 -10.86 -9.66
N HIS A 203 -7.95 -10.08 -8.88
CA HIS A 203 -8.29 -9.87 -7.48
C HIS A 203 -7.99 -8.44 -7.03
N VAL A 204 -8.81 -7.91 -6.11
CA VAL A 204 -8.54 -6.66 -5.38
C VAL A 204 -7.95 -6.91 -3.96
N GLY A 205 -7.65 -8.14 -3.54
CA GLY A 205 -7.04 -8.48 -2.23
C GLY A 205 -6.65 -9.96 -2.11
N ILE A 206 -6.46 -10.52 -0.91
CA ILE A 206 -6.39 -11.99 -0.71
C ILE A 206 -7.25 -12.33 0.52
N GLU A 207 -8.12 -13.33 0.39
CA GLU A 207 -8.82 -13.93 1.54
C GLU A 207 -8.35 -15.38 1.69
N PHE A 208 -7.17 -15.60 2.26
CA PHE A 208 -6.87 -16.86 2.97
C PHE A 208 -5.56 -16.78 3.77
N TRP A 209 -5.65 -17.23 5.02
CA TRP A 209 -4.54 -17.49 5.94
C TRP A 209 -3.55 -18.51 5.38
N ALA A 210 -2.28 -18.12 5.17
CA ALA A 210 -1.15 -19.05 5.18
C ALA A 210 0.19 -18.31 5.39
N LEU A 211 0.70 -18.41 6.63
CA LEU A 211 2.07 -18.28 7.11
C LEU A 211 2.95 -17.07 6.70
N ILE A 212 3.20 -16.24 7.73
CA ILE A 212 4.50 -15.63 8.11
C ILE A 212 5.01 -14.45 7.23
N VAL A 213 5.04 -13.27 7.87
CA VAL A 213 5.77 -12.02 7.57
C VAL A 213 5.12 -10.94 6.68
N CYS A 214 4.07 -11.21 5.90
CA CYS A 214 3.59 -10.20 4.92
C CYS A 214 2.14 -9.73 5.10
N LEU A 215 1.51 -9.93 6.27
CA LEU A 215 0.04 -9.84 6.44
C LEU A 215 -0.61 -8.47 6.16
N CYS A 216 0.01 -7.32 6.47
CA CYS A 216 -0.63 -6.03 6.20
C CYS A 216 -0.63 -5.60 4.72
N VAL A 217 0.21 -6.22 3.88
CA VAL A 217 0.24 -5.98 2.42
C VAL A 217 -0.28 -7.20 1.66
N SER A 218 -0.23 -8.41 2.23
CA SER A 218 -0.75 -9.64 1.63
C SER A 218 -2.27 -9.77 1.70
N GLU A 219 -2.93 -9.29 2.76
CA GLU A 219 -4.39 -9.29 2.83
C GLU A 219 -5.02 -8.23 1.91
N SER A 220 -4.20 -7.30 1.45
CA SER A 220 -4.61 -5.94 1.07
C SER A 220 -4.40 -5.58 -0.39
N GLY A 221 -3.63 -6.37 -1.13
CA GLY A 221 -3.11 -5.92 -2.41
C GLY A 221 -4.00 -6.35 -3.56
N GLY A 222 -4.89 -5.49 -4.01
CA GLY A 222 -5.51 -5.69 -5.30
C GLY A 222 -4.47 -5.71 -6.38
N GLY A 223 -4.22 -6.88 -6.97
CA GLY A 223 -3.31 -7.03 -8.11
C GLY A 223 -3.62 -5.96 -9.15
N THR A 224 -4.90 -5.64 -9.32
CA THR A 224 -5.36 -4.54 -10.18
C THR A 224 -4.86 -3.15 -9.76
N PHE A 225 -4.96 -2.78 -8.48
CA PHE A 225 -4.40 -1.51 -7.98
C PHE A 225 -2.89 -1.47 -8.13
N CYS A 226 -2.20 -2.52 -7.68
CA CYS A 226 -0.73 -2.58 -7.74
C CYS A 226 -0.22 -2.46 -9.17
N ALA A 227 -0.86 -3.16 -10.12
CA ALA A 227 -0.56 -3.07 -11.55
C ALA A 227 -0.73 -1.63 -12.08
N VAL A 228 -1.91 -1.06 -11.88
CA VAL A 228 -2.27 0.25 -12.46
C VAL A 228 -1.46 1.37 -11.83
N ALA A 229 -1.29 1.37 -10.50
CA ALA A 229 -0.47 2.35 -9.80
C ALA A 229 1.00 2.24 -10.22
N ALA A 230 1.58 1.03 -10.31
CA ALA A 230 2.96 0.86 -10.76
C ALA A 230 3.15 1.33 -12.22
N LEU A 231 2.23 1.02 -13.13
CA LEU A 231 2.28 1.50 -14.50
C LEU A 231 2.15 3.02 -14.59
N HIS A 232 1.32 3.64 -13.76
CA HIS A 232 1.17 5.09 -13.69
C HIS A 232 2.43 5.77 -13.16
N LEU A 233 2.98 5.29 -12.04
CA LEU A 233 4.24 5.79 -11.47
C LEU A 233 5.40 5.65 -12.47
N MET A 234 5.45 4.53 -13.20
CA MET A 234 6.40 4.32 -14.28
C MET A 234 6.05 5.09 -15.56
N GLY A 235 5.06 5.97 -15.59
CA GLY A 235 4.70 6.80 -16.73
C GLY A 235 4.21 6.04 -17.97
N PHE A 236 3.73 4.81 -17.81
CA PHE A 236 3.15 4.01 -18.90
C PHE A 236 1.64 4.19 -19.04
N ILE A 237 0.97 4.76 -18.04
CA ILE A 237 -0.46 5.10 -18.05
C ILE A 237 -0.63 6.55 -17.64
N GLN A 238 -1.57 7.26 -18.27
CA GLN A 238 -1.89 8.65 -17.98
C GLN A 238 -3.19 8.75 -17.17
N VAL A 239 -3.45 9.92 -16.57
CA VAL A 239 -4.70 10.18 -15.84
C VAL A 239 -5.89 10.44 -16.78
N ASP A 240 -5.63 10.52 -18.10
CA ASP A 240 -6.67 10.73 -19.11
C ASP A 240 -7.16 9.40 -19.70
N LEU A 241 -8.43 9.09 -19.44
CA LEU A 241 -9.08 7.86 -19.92
C LEU A 241 -9.07 7.76 -21.45
N ALA A 242 -9.29 8.89 -22.16
CA ALA A 242 -9.35 8.89 -23.62
C ALA A 242 -8.00 8.53 -24.25
N SER A 243 -6.91 9.09 -23.70
CA SER A 243 -5.55 8.76 -24.12
C SER A 243 -5.23 7.29 -23.87
N ASN A 244 -5.57 6.76 -22.68
CA ASN A 244 -5.35 5.36 -22.35
C ASN A 244 -6.16 4.40 -23.25
N LEU A 245 -7.39 4.76 -23.65
CA LEU A 245 -8.23 3.95 -24.53
C LEU A 245 -7.72 3.86 -25.98
N ASN A 246 -6.88 4.80 -26.40
CA ASN A 246 -6.31 4.85 -27.75
C ASN A 246 -4.95 4.12 -27.85
N ASP A 247 -4.29 3.81 -26.72
CA ASP A 247 -3.03 3.09 -26.70
C ASP A 247 -3.24 1.57 -26.67
N SER A 248 -3.22 0.95 -27.85
CA SER A 248 -3.39 -0.49 -28.01
C SER A 248 -2.18 -1.34 -27.55
N ALA A 249 -1.06 -0.73 -27.16
CA ALA A 249 0.20 -1.42 -26.86
C ALA A 249 0.47 -1.61 -25.35
N SER A 250 -0.49 -1.26 -24.49
CA SER A 250 -0.38 -1.38 -23.04
C SER A 250 -1.27 -2.49 -22.50
N ILE A 251 -2.29 -2.14 -21.72
CA ILE A 251 -3.26 -3.03 -21.09
C ILE A 251 -4.61 -2.87 -21.77
N ASP A 252 -5.48 -3.89 -21.72
CA ASP A 252 -6.86 -3.72 -22.18
C ASP A 252 -7.63 -2.84 -21.19
N MET A 253 -7.58 -1.52 -21.44
CA MET A 253 -8.20 -0.50 -20.62
C MET A 253 -9.72 -0.60 -20.60
N ARG A 254 -10.35 -1.11 -21.67
CA ARG A 254 -11.81 -1.26 -21.72
C ARG A 254 -12.25 -2.36 -20.79
N MET A 255 -11.60 -3.52 -20.86
CA MET A 255 -11.89 -4.63 -19.98
C MET A 255 -11.58 -4.29 -18.52
N LEU A 256 -10.47 -3.58 -18.25
CA LEU A 256 -10.16 -3.09 -16.91
C LEU A 256 -11.27 -2.18 -16.37
N LEU A 257 -11.71 -1.19 -17.17
CA LEU A 257 -12.78 -0.27 -16.76
C LEU A 257 -14.08 -1.02 -16.44
N GLU A 258 -14.51 -1.90 -17.35
CA GLU A 258 -15.71 -2.73 -17.14
C GLU A 258 -15.58 -3.59 -15.88
N TRP A 259 -14.40 -4.18 -15.66
CA TRP A 259 -14.13 -4.98 -14.47
C TRP A 259 -14.27 -4.16 -13.19
N CYS A 260 -13.67 -2.97 -13.12
CA CYS A 260 -13.75 -2.07 -11.96
C CYS A 260 -15.18 -1.62 -11.67
N LEU A 261 -15.95 -1.22 -12.69
CA LEU A 261 -17.33 -0.76 -12.50
C LEU A 261 -18.25 -1.88 -12.01
N GLN A 262 -17.99 -3.13 -12.39
CA GLN A 262 -18.71 -4.31 -11.88
C GLN A 262 -18.32 -4.71 -10.43
N ARG A 263 -17.44 -3.96 -9.77
CA ARG A 263 -17.09 -4.21 -8.36
C ARG A 263 -17.98 -3.44 -7.38
N GLN A 264 -18.59 -2.33 -7.80
CA GLN A 264 -19.59 -1.68 -6.94
C GLN A 264 -20.88 -2.51 -6.96
N VAL A 265 -21.35 -2.92 -5.79
CA VAL A 265 -22.55 -3.77 -5.67
C VAL A 265 -23.70 -3.01 -5.00
N ASN A 266 -24.84 -3.68 -4.83
CA ASN A 266 -26.10 -3.05 -4.43
C ASN A 266 -26.09 -2.42 -3.04
N ASP A 267 -25.15 -2.78 -2.17
CA ASP A 267 -24.99 -2.14 -0.85
C ASP A 267 -24.20 -0.83 -0.92
N GLY A 268 -23.75 -0.42 -2.12
CA GLY A 268 -22.94 0.77 -2.38
C GLY A 268 -21.44 0.55 -2.25
N GLY A 269 -21.03 -0.50 -1.54
CA GLY A 269 -19.63 -0.88 -1.35
C GLY A 269 -19.02 -1.58 -2.55
N PHE A 270 -17.73 -1.88 -2.43
CA PHE A 270 -16.98 -2.61 -3.45
C PHE A 270 -16.64 -4.01 -2.95
N GLN A 271 -16.82 -5.01 -3.81
CA GLN A 271 -16.28 -6.36 -3.61
C GLN A 271 -14.91 -6.48 -4.30
N GLY A 272 -14.00 -7.29 -3.76
CA GLY A 272 -12.68 -7.48 -4.35
C GLY A 272 -12.63 -8.54 -5.45
N ARG A 273 -13.65 -9.40 -5.50
CA ARG A 273 -13.86 -10.42 -6.54
C ARG A 273 -15.34 -10.57 -6.80
N ARG A 274 -15.68 -11.15 -7.94
CA ARG A 274 -17.07 -11.47 -8.27
C ARG A 274 -17.67 -12.41 -7.21
N ASN A 275 -18.91 -12.15 -6.82
CA ASN A 275 -19.69 -12.95 -5.86
C ASN A 275 -19.07 -13.02 -4.45
N LYS A 276 -18.39 -11.95 -4.02
CA LYS A 276 -17.89 -11.79 -2.66
C LYS A 276 -18.58 -10.62 -1.97
N ALA A 277 -18.50 -10.58 -0.64
CA ALA A 277 -19.04 -9.47 0.13
C ALA A 277 -18.25 -8.18 -0.16
N SER A 278 -18.94 -7.05 -0.01
CA SER A 278 -18.28 -5.74 0.02
C SER A 278 -17.35 -5.62 1.21
N ASP A 279 -16.26 -4.88 1.07
CA ASP A 279 -15.25 -4.64 2.10
C ASP A 279 -14.87 -3.16 2.08
N THR A 280 -14.72 -2.56 3.26
CA THR A 280 -14.27 -1.18 3.44
C THR A 280 -13.01 -0.87 2.63
N CYS A 281 -12.00 -1.74 2.61
CA CYS A 281 -10.73 -1.42 1.96
C CYS A 281 -10.85 -1.35 0.42
N TYR A 282 -11.77 -2.12 -0.18
CA TYR A 282 -11.96 -2.09 -1.64
C TYR A 282 -12.54 -0.77 -2.15
N ALA A 283 -13.16 0.04 -1.28
CA ALA A 283 -13.54 1.40 -1.62
C ALA A 283 -12.33 2.24 -2.04
N PHE A 284 -11.19 2.07 -1.35
CA PHE A 284 -9.95 2.71 -1.76
C PHE A 284 -9.30 1.99 -2.94
N TRP A 285 -9.19 0.66 -2.90
CA TRP A 285 -8.43 -0.06 -3.93
C TRP A 285 -9.06 0.03 -5.32
N VAL A 286 -10.38 -0.14 -5.43
CA VAL A 286 -11.09 -0.01 -6.71
C VAL A 286 -11.27 1.47 -7.07
N GLY A 287 -11.68 2.30 -6.10
CA GLY A 287 -11.82 3.75 -6.30
C GLY A 287 -10.51 4.39 -6.76
N GLY A 288 -9.38 3.95 -6.21
CA GLY A 288 -8.05 4.41 -6.56
C GLY A 288 -7.65 4.04 -7.98
N VAL A 289 -7.91 2.81 -8.43
CA VAL A 289 -7.72 2.42 -9.84
C VAL A 289 -8.53 3.33 -10.76
N LEU A 290 -9.82 3.53 -10.44
CA LEU A 290 -10.70 4.39 -11.22
C LEU A 290 -10.24 5.85 -11.22
N LYS A 291 -9.65 6.35 -10.13
CA LYS A 291 -9.03 7.68 -10.06
C LYS A 291 -7.80 7.77 -10.96
N ILE A 292 -6.89 6.81 -10.88
CA ILE A 292 -5.64 6.78 -11.67
C ILE A 292 -5.93 6.76 -13.17
N ILE A 293 -6.96 6.02 -13.61
CA ILE A 293 -7.31 5.95 -15.05
C ILE A 293 -8.28 7.04 -15.53
N GLY A 294 -8.65 8.01 -14.68
CA GLY A 294 -9.55 9.12 -15.04
C GLY A 294 -11.05 8.78 -15.07
N ALA A 295 -11.46 7.66 -14.47
CA ALA A 295 -12.82 7.12 -14.48
C ALA A 295 -13.57 7.22 -13.14
N HIS A 296 -13.01 7.88 -12.13
CA HIS A 296 -13.63 7.97 -10.78
C HIS A 296 -15.05 8.56 -10.77
N HIS A 297 -15.35 9.46 -11.71
CA HIS A 297 -16.66 10.10 -11.86
C HIS A 297 -17.80 9.12 -12.24
N LEU A 298 -17.47 7.87 -12.59
CA LEU A 298 -18.44 6.82 -12.93
C LEU A 298 -18.94 6.03 -11.72
N ILE A 299 -18.37 6.26 -10.52
CA ILE A 299 -18.76 5.59 -9.27
C ILE A 299 -20.02 6.26 -8.71
N ASP A 300 -20.95 5.47 -8.17
CA ASP A 300 -22.01 6.01 -7.31
C ASP A 300 -21.39 6.43 -5.96
N SER A 301 -20.93 7.66 -5.90
CA SER A 301 -20.21 8.24 -4.76
C SER A 301 -21.11 8.37 -3.53
N CYS A 302 -22.42 8.59 -3.73
CA CYS A 302 -23.39 8.69 -2.65
C CYS A 302 -23.59 7.33 -1.97
N ALA A 303 -23.79 6.28 -2.76
CA ALA A 303 -23.95 4.92 -2.24
C ALA A 303 -22.66 4.43 -1.55
N LEU A 304 -21.50 4.72 -2.14
CA LEU A 304 -20.21 4.35 -1.54
C LEU A 304 -19.98 5.02 -0.19
N ARG A 305 -20.26 6.32 -0.09
CA ARG A 305 -20.17 7.06 1.17
C ARG A 305 -21.11 6.47 2.22
N GLU A 306 -22.35 6.17 1.85
CA GLU A 306 -23.33 5.56 2.77
C GLU A 306 -22.82 4.20 3.28
N PHE A 307 -22.29 3.34 2.39
CA PHE A 307 -21.66 2.08 2.78
C PHE A 307 -20.53 2.28 3.79
N LEU A 308 -19.55 3.15 3.50
CA LEU A 308 -18.40 3.40 4.38
C LEU A 308 -18.83 3.84 5.79
N LEU A 309 -19.87 4.68 5.89
CA LEU A 309 -20.39 5.14 7.18
C LEU A 309 -21.11 4.04 7.97
N THR A 310 -21.55 2.95 7.33
CA THR A 310 -22.03 1.75 8.05
C THR A 310 -20.91 0.88 8.61
N CYS A 311 -19.68 1.02 8.08
CA CYS A 311 -18.47 0.38 8.60
C CYS A 311 -17.75 1.23 9.66
N GLN A 312 -18.21 2.47 9.91
CA GLN A 312 -17.66 3.34 10.94
C GLN A 312 -18.01 2.81 12.33
N SER A 313 -17.00 2.65 13.20
CA SER A 313 -17.20 2.22 14.58
C SER A 313 -17.59 3.39 15.49
N PRO A 314 -18.47 3.19 16.50
CA PRO A 314 -18.74 4.19 17.51
C PRO A 314 -17.51 4.57 18.36
N TYR A 315 -16.46 3.75 18.36
CA TYR A 315 -15.20 4.01 19.06
C TYR A 315 -14.17 4.74 18.19
N GLY A 316 -14.52 5.05 16.94
CA GLY A 316 -13.57 5.51 15.92
C GLY A 316 -12.90 4.34 15.20
N GLY A 317 -12.37 4.63 14.02
CA GLY A 317 -11.89 3.60 13.09
C GLY A 317 -13.01 2.96 12.26
N PHE A 318 -12.63 2.11 11.33
CA PHE A 318 -13.52 1.36 10.44
C PHE A 318 -13.28 -0.14 10.56
N THR A 319 -14.34 -0.90 10.32
CA THR A 319 -14.38 -2.36 10.31
C THR A 319 -14.33 -2.87 8.87
N LYS A 320 -14.03 -4.15 8.66
CA LYS A 320 -14.05 -4.78 7.33
C LYS A 320 -15.45 -4.73 6.71
N PHE A 321 -16.45 -5.13 7.49
CA PHE A 321 -17.85 -5.22 7.07
C PHE A 321 -18.76 -4.27 7.87
N PRO A 322 -19.93 -3.90 7.34
CA PRO A 322 -20.92 -3.12 8.08
C PRO A 322 -21.29 -3.76 9.41
N TYR A 323 -21.32 -2.96 10.48
CA TYR A 323 -21.72 -3.39 11.83
C TYR A 323 -20.90 -4.56 12.40
N ASP A 324 -19.66 -4.74 11.94
CA ASP A 324 -18.79 -5.86 12.30
C ASP A 324 -17.81 -5.52 13.41
N GLY A 325 -18.06 -5.99 14.64
CA GLY A 325 -17.04 -6.11 15.68
C GLY A 325 -16.19 -4.86 16.00
N ILE A 326 -14.88 -5.09 16.12
CA ILE A 326 -13.87 -4.12 16.57
C ILE A 326 -13.12 -3.58 15.34
N PRO A 327 -12.96 -2.27 15.20
CA PRO A 327 -12.22 -1.67 14.08
C PRO A 327 -10.74 -2.03 14.15
N ASP A 328 -10.10 -2.16 12.98
CA ASP A 328 -8.66 -2.35 12.86
C ASP A 328 -8.02 -1.20 12.09
N ILE A 329 -6.72 -1.00 12.30
CA ILE A 329 -5.99 0.15 11.78
C ILE A 329 -5.90 0.15 10.26
N TYR A 330 -5.92 -1.05 9.65
CA TYR A 330 -5.82 -1.24 8.21
C TYR A 330 -7.10 -0.77 7.52
N HIS A 331 -8.27 -1.32 7.86
CA HIS A 331 -9.55 -0.87 7.30
C HIS A 331 -9.85 0.56 7.72
N SER A 332 -9.41 1.00 8.91
CA SER A 332 -9.55 2.39 9.33
C SER A 332 -8.81 3.34 8.40
N TYR A 333 -7.57 3.03 8.03
CA TYR A 333 -6.80 3.85 7.12
C TYR A 333 -7.41 3.90 5.73
N TYR A 334 -7.73 2.74 5.15
CA TYR A 334 -8.30 2.68 3.80
C TYR A 334 -9.74 3.19 3.72
N GLY A 335 -10.51 3.11 4.81
CA GLY A 335 -11.81 3.76 4.93
C GLY A 335 -11.69 5.29 4.88
N LEU A 336 -10.73 5.87 5.61
CA LEU A 336 -10.42 7.30 5.51
C LEU A 336 -9.88 7.69 4.14
N ALA A 337 -8.98 6.89 3.57
CA ALA A 337 -8.43 7.14 2.24
C ALA A 337 -9.54 7.13 1.18
N ALA A 338 -10.49 6.19 1.27
CA ALA A 338 -11.66 6.16 0.39
C ALA A 338 -12.57 7.39 0.57
N LEU A 339 -12.83 7.82 1.81
CA LEU A 339 -13.57 9.06 2.07
C LEU A 339 -12.83 10.30 1.53
N SER A 340 -11.50 10.32 1.61
CA SER A 340 -10.67 11.37 0.99
C SER A 340 -10.81 11.39 -0.53
N LEU A 341 -10.86 10.21 -1.20
CA LEU A 341 -11.14 10.13 -2.65
C LEU A 341 -12.52 10.69 -3.02
N LEU A 342 -13.49 10.59 -2.10
CA LEU A 342 -14.84 11.16 -2.21
C LEU A 342 -14.91 12.64 -1.80
N GLU A 343 -13.78 13.27 -1.46
CA GLU A 343 -13.70 14.67 -1.04
C GLU A 343 -14.51 14.96 0.23
N GLU A 344 -14.54 14.01 1.18
CA GLU A 344 -15.20 14.17 2.49
C GLU A 344 -14.66 15.39 3.25
N GLU A 345 -15.58 16.18 3.81
CA GLU A 345 -15.22 17.38 4.55
C GLU A 345 -14.34 17.06 5.77
N GLY A 346 -13.25 17.82 5.92
CA GLY A 346 -12.32 17.67 7.04
C GLY A 346 -11.22 16.63 6.83
N LEU A 347 -11.15 15.99 5.65
CA LEU A 347 -10.03 15.17 5.23
C LEU A 347 -9.12 15.92 4.24
N GLU A 348 -7.84 15.56 4.22
CA GLU A 348 -6.87 16.03 3.22
C GLU A 348 -6.91 15.16 1.96
N PRO A 349 -6.61 15.72 0.77
CA PRO A 349 -6.49 14.95 -0.47
C PRO A 349 -5.26 14.04 -0.44
N LEU A 350 -5.42 12.86 -1.06
CA LEU A 350 -4.40 11.83 -1.16
C LEU A 350 -3.80 11.77 -2.58
N SER A 351 -2.48 11.59 -2.68
CA SER A 351 -1.86 10.99 -3.86
C SER A 351 -2.20 9.51 -3.87
N VAL A 352 -3.07 9.12 -4.79
CA VAL A 352 -3.66 7.80 -4.83
C VAL A 352 -2.61 6.74 -5.12
N GLU A 353 -1.74 7.02 -6.07
CA GLU A 353 -0.68 6.15 -6.56
C GLU A 353 0.43 5.90 -5.55
N LEU A 354 0.63 6.76 -4.54
CA LEU A 354 1.61 6.55 -3.48
C LEU A 354 0.97 6.27 -2.12
N GLY A 355 -0.35 6.36 -2.02
CA GLY A 355 -1.08 6.14 -0.79
C GLY A 355 -0.71 7.13 0.33
N ILE A 356 -0.20 8.33 0.02
CA ILE A 356 0.15 9.37 1.00
C ILE A 356 -0.47 10.72 0.65
N LEU A 357 -0.43 11.70 1.55
CA LEU A 357 -0.97 13.03 1.29
C LEU A 357 -0.34 13.66 0.04
N SER A 358 -1.14 14.32 -0.79
CA SER A 358 -0.63 15.06 -1.95
C SER A 358 0.35 16.19 -1.55
N ALA A 359 0.16 16.77 -0.36
CA ALA A 359 1.03 17.82 0.17
C ALA A 359 2.41 17.31 0.65
N ALA A 360 2.59 15.99 0.77
CA ALA A 360 3.85 15.38 1.20
C ALA A 360 4.81 15.06 0.05
N LEU A 361 4.39 15.26 -1.20
CA LEU A 361 5.15 14.88 -2.40
C LEU A 361 6.27 15.85 -2.75
#